data_AF-A0AAW5EJN7-F1
#
_entry.id   AF-A0AAW5EJN7-F1
#
_cell.length_a   1.000
_cell.length_b   1.000
_cell.length_c   1.000
_cell.angle_alpha   90.00
_cell.angle_beta   90.00
_cell.angle_gamma   90.00
#
_symmetry.space_group_name_H-M   'P 1'
#
loop_
_entity.id
_entity.type
_entity.pdbx_description
1 polymer ?
#
loop_
_entity_poly.entity_id
_entity_poly.type
_entity_poly.pdbx_seq_one_letter_code
_entity_poly.pdbx_strand_id
1 'polypeptide(L)'
;RIAGLAAKHYLGVIIVLNKWDKTEFEFDKVVKELKLDRFKFLAYAPVVSVSALSGKRVHVLLEKILEVFTNFTQKIPTSKLNDLIASATKAHPLPHDYGKLVKIYYAVQYDLAPPKIALIMNRPKALHFSYKRYLQNQI
;
A
#
# COMPACT_ATOMS: atom_id res chain seq x y z
N ARG A 1 -8.31 -17.28 4.50
CA ARG A 1 -9.45 -17.21 3.55
C ARG A 1 -10.14 -15.84 3.54
N ILE A 2 -10.52 -15.25 4.68
CA ILE A 2 -11.20 -13.93 4.73
C ILE A 2 -10.27 -12.75 4.38
N ALA A 3 -9.04 -12.70 4.93
CA ALA A 3 -8.11 -11.59 4.65
C ALA A 3 -7.76 -11.44 3.15
N GLY A 4 -7.78 -12.55 2.39
CA GLY A 4 -7.57 -12.51 0.94
C GLY A 4 -8.71 -11.82 0.18
N LEU A 5 -9.94 -11.83 0.72
CA LEU A 5 -11.07 -11.09 0.14
C LEU A 5 -10.87 -9.59 0.31
N ALA A 6 -10.38 -9.15 1.46
CA ALA A 6 -10.10 -7.73 1.69
C ALA A 6 -9.08 -7.18 0.68
N ALA A 7 -8.02 -7.96 0.39
CA ALA A 7 -7.04 -7.61 -0.64
C ALA A 7 -7.62 -7.66 -2.06
N LYS A 8 -8.46 -8.65 -2.36
CA LYS A 8 -9.15 -8.79 -3.66
C LYS A 8 -10.07 -7.60 -3.96
N HIS A 9 -10.74 -7.08 -2.94
CA HIS A 9 -11.63 -5.93 -3.04
C HIS A 9 -10.92 -4.60 -2.78
N TYR A 10 -9.59 -4.61 -2.61
CA TYR A 10 -8.77 -3.43 -2.36
C TYR A 10 -9.30 -2.56 -1.22
N LEU A 11 -9.69 -3.17 -0.10
CA LEU A 11 -10.23 -2.46 1.05
C LEU A 11 -9.12 -1.85 1.91
N GLY A 12 -9.46 -0.78 2.64
CA GLY A 12 -8.65 -0.32 3.78
C GLY A 12 -8.64 -1.39 4.87
N VAL A 13 -7.44 -1.78 5.33
CA VAL A 13 -7.28 -2.90 6.27
C VAL A 13 -6.43 -2.46 7.45
N ILE A 14 -6.85 -2.87 8.65
CA ILE A 14 -6.08 -2.78 9.89
C ILE A 14 -6.00 -4.20 10.46
N ILE A 15 -4.81 -4.63 10.84
CA ILE A 15 -4.61 -5.92 11.50
C ILE A 15 -4.64 -5.68 13.00
N VAL A 16 -5.62 -6.28 13.68
CA VAL A 16 -5.79 -6.11 15.13
C VAL A 16 -5.41 -7.41 15.85
N LEU A 17 -4.39 -7.33 16.69
CA LEU A 17 -3.93 -8.40 17.56
C LEU A 17 -4.64 -8.28 18.91
N ASN A 18 -5.71 -9.04 19.10
CA ASN A 18 -6.48 -9.04 20.35
C ASN A 18 -5.87 -9.99 21.41
N LYS A 19 -6.27 -9.81 22.67
CA LYS A 19 -5.76 -10.54 23.86
C LYS A 19 -4.26 -10.34 24.10
N TRP A 20 -3.74 -9.18 23.71
CA TRP A 20 -2.32 -8.84 23.85
C TRP A 20 -1.88 -8.64 25.31
N ASP A 21 -2.80 -8.70 26.26
CA ASP A 21 -2.53 -8.74 27.71
C ASP A 21 -1.95 -10.08 28.19
N LYS A 22 -2.18 -11.18 27.45
CA LYS A 22 -1.78 -12.54 27.84
C LYS A 22 -0.62 -13.10 27.04
N THR A 23 0.05 -12.26 26.25
CA THR A 23 1.12 -12.68 25.36
C THR A 23 2.47 -12.50 26.02
N GLU A 24 3.35 -13.48 25.84
CA GLU A 24 4.78 -13.38 26.14
C GLU A 24 5.58 -12.98 24.90
N PHE A 25 4.93 -12.90 23.74
CA PHE A 25 5.58 -12.57 22.47
C PHE A 25 5.87 -11.08 22.35
N GLU A 26 7.06 -10.77 21.84
CA GLU A 26 7.43 -9.42 21.43
C GLU A 26 6.62 -8.96 20.22
N PHE A 27 6.06 -7.74 20.32
CA PHE A 27 5.20 -7.17 19.29
C PHE A 27 5.89 -7.07 17.93
N ASP A 28 7.12 -6.54 17.89
CA ASP A 28 7.82 -6.31 16.63
C ASP A 28 8.16 -7.62 15.90
N LYS A 29 8.48 -8.68 16.66
CA LYS A 29 8.73 -10.01 16.11
C LYS A 29 7.47 -10.59 15.45
N VAL A 30 6.33 -10.50 16.13
CA VAL A 30 5.04 -10.98 15.61
C VAL A 30 4.60 -10.15 14.39
N VAL A 31 4.75 -8.83 14.43
CA VAL A 31 4.45 -7.96 13.28
C VAL A 31 5.31 -8.33 12.08
N LYS A 32 6.61 -8.56 12.29
CA LYS A 32 7.55 -8.94 11.24
C LYS A 32 7.16 -10.29 10.62
N GLU A 33 6.87 -11.30 11.43
CA GLU A 33 6.40 -12.61 10.94
C GLU A 33 5.07 -12.49 10.18
N LEU A 34 4.11 -11.71 10.69
CA LEU A 34 2.84 -11.49 10.01
C LEU A 34 3.02 -10.85 8.64
N LYS A 35 3.85 -9.81 8.54
CA LYS A 35 4.09 -9.08 7.29
C LYS A 35 4.96 -9.87 6.30
N LEU A 36 5.93 -10.64 6.80
CA LEU A 36 6.86 -11.38 5.95
C LEU A 36 6.34 -12.74 5.53
N ASP A 37 5.55 -13.45 6.33
CA ASP A 37 5.21 -14.84 6.04
C ASP A 37 3.73 -15.05 5.73
N ARG A 38 2.84 -14.54 6.58
CA ARG A 38 1.40 -14.88 6.51
C ARG A 38 0.56 -13.90 5.70
N PHE A 39 0.88 -12.62 5.74
CA PHE A 39 0.09 -11.54 5.16
C PHE A 39 0.95 -10.59 4.29
N LYS A 40 1.84 -11.15 3.46
CA LYS A 40 2.65 -10.38 2.47
C LYS A 40 1.83 -9.41 1.64
N PHE A 41 0.59 -9.79 1.31
CA PHE A 41 -0.35 -9.00 0.50
C PHE A 41 -1.01 -7.83 1.28
N LEU A 42 -0.85 -7.78 2.61
CA LEU A 42 -1.30 -6.68 3.49
C LEU A 42 -0.12 -5.98 4.18
N ALA A 43 1.07 -5.99 3.57
CA ALA A 43 2.25 -5.35 4.16
C ALA A 43 2.04 -3.84 4.46
N TYR A 44 1.14 -3.20 3.70
CA TYR A 44 0.70 -1.81 3.87
C TYR A 44 -0.21 -1.59 5.09
N ALA A 45 -0.88 -2.63 5.59
CA ALA A 45 -1.85 -2.48 6.67
C ALA A 45 -1.13 -2.20 8.01
N PRO A 46 -1.57 -1.20 8.79
CA PRO A 46 -1.08 -1.01 10.15
C PRO A 46 -1.50 -2.19 11.03
N VAL A 47 -0.61 -2.55 11.97
CA VAL A 47 -0.87 -3.59 12.97
C VAL A 47 -1.02 -2.93 14.32
N VAL A 48 -2.09 -3.25 15.05
CA VAL A 48 -2.41 -2.68 16.36
C VAL A 48 -2.62 -3.81 17.36
N SER A 49 -2.02 -3.71 18.55
CA SER A 49 -2.30 -4.62 19.66
C SER A 49 -3.35 -4.05 20.60
N VAL A 50 -4.35 -4.86 20.96
CA VAL A 50 -5.44 -4.49 21.85
C VAL A 50 -5.75 -5.60 22.84
N SER A 51 -6.39 -5.23 23.93
CA SER A 51 -7.06 -6.17 24.83
C SER A 51 -8.49 -5.72 25.03
N ALA A 52 -9.43 -6.39 24.36
CA ALA A 52 -10.85 -6.04 24.45
C ALA A 52 -11.41 -6.23 25.87
N LEU A 53 -10.86 -7.18 26.64
CA LEU A 53 -11.33 -7.47 28.00
C LEU A 53 -10.94 -6.36 28.99
N SER A 54 -9.70 -5.86 28.90
CA SER A 54 -9.21 -4.79 29.78
C SER A 54 -9.46 -3.38 29.22
N GLY A 55 -9.94 -3.27 27.97
CA GLY A 55 -10.08 -1.98 27.26
C GLY A 55 -8.75 -1.35 26.82
N LYS A 56 -7.61 -2.01 27.06
CA LYS A 56 -6.29 -1.46 26.75
C LYS A 56 -6.11 -1.23 25.25
N ARG A 57 -5.73 0.01 24.90
CA ARG A 57 -5.44 0.50 23.53
C ARG A 57 -6.61 0.42 22.53
N VAL A 58 -7.84 0.21 22.99
CA VAL A 58 -9.02 0.23 22.10
C VAL A 58 -9.23 1.61 21.47
N HIS A 59 -8.93 2.70 22.19
CA HIS A 59 -9.01 4.07 21.67
C HIS A 59 -8.09 4.31 20.45
N VAL A 60 -6.91 3.69 20.42
CA VAL A 60 -5.94 3.81 19.31
C VAL A 60 -6.53 3.26 18.00
N LEU A 61 -7.47 2.31 18.10
CA LEU A 61 -8.11 1.75 16.90
C LEU A 61 -8.90 2.82 16.14
N LEU A 62 -9.59 3.72 16.85
CA LEU A 62 -10.36 4.79 16.22
C LEU A 62 -9.46 5.75 15.43
N GLU A 63 -8.35 6.16 16.05
CA GLU A 63 -7.34 7.00 15.39
C GLU A 63 -6.78 6.32 14.14
N LYS A 64 -6.48 5.02 14.22
CA LYS A 64 -5.97 4.25 13.09
C LYS A 64 -7.00 4.05 11.98
N ILE A 65 -8.29 3.93 12.32
CA ILE A 65 -9.37 3.89 11.33
C ILE A 65 -9.42 5.21 10.57
N LEU A 66 -9.36 6.36 11.26
CA LEU A 66 -9.38 7.67 10.62
C LEU A 66 -8.14 7.90 9.74
N GLU A 67 -6.96 7.48 10.20
CA GLU A 67 -5.71 7.54 9.43
C GLU A 67 -5.81 6.70 8.14
N VAL A 68 -6.24 5.43 8.27
CA VAL A 68 -6.40 4.54 7.11
C VAL A 68 -7.46 5.09 6.16
N PHE A 69 -8.59 5.60 6.66
CA PHE A 69 -9.63 6.20 5.84
C PHE A 69 -9.11 7.42 5.08
N THR A 70 -8.39 8.32 5.75
CA THR A 70 -7.80 9.52 5.14
C THR A 70 -6.86 9.15 3.99
N ASN A 71 -5.99 8.17 4.21
CA ASN A 71 -5.10 7.65 3.16
C ASN A 71 -5.87 6.94 2.05
N PHE A 72 -6.90 6.18 2.43
CA PHE A 72 -7.74 5.42 1.51
C PHE A 72 -8.58 6.31 0.60
N THR A 73 -8.91 7.55 0.99
CA THR A 73 -9.68 8.50 0.18
C THR A 73 -8.84 9.68 -0.32
N GLN A 74 -7.51 9.60 -0.20
CA GLN A 74 -6.63 10.71 -0.53
C GLN A 74 -6.68 11.04 -2.03
N LYS A 75 -6.83 12.33 -2.36
CA LYS A 75 -6.65 12.84 -3.72
C LYS A 75 -5.25 13.43 -3.87
N ILE A 76 -4.48 12.89 -4.79
CA ILE A 76 -3.12 13.33 -5.13
C ILE A 76 -3.23 14.31 -6.31
N PRO A 77 -2.76 15.57 -6.17
CA PRO A 77 -2.70 16.50 -7.28
C PRO A 77 -1.91 15.94 -8.44
N THR A 78 -2.42 16.12 -9.66
CA THR A 78 -1.81 15.46 -10.81
C THR A 78 -0.42 15.99 -11.13
N SER A 79 -0.15 17.28 -10.89
CA SER A 79 1.21 17.85 -10.98
C SER A 79 2.19 17.08 -10.10
N LYS A 80 1.88 16.96 -8.80
CA LYS A 80 2.71 16.24 -7.81
C LYS A 80 2.95 14.79 -8.22
N LEU A 81 1.94 14.10 -8.75
CA LEU A 81 2.08 12.73 -9.22
C LEU A 81 3.05 12.63 -10.40
N ASN A 82 3.00 13.57 -11.34
CA ASN A 82 3.92 13.58 -12.48
C ASN A 82 5.36 13.94 -12.07
N ASP A 83 5.53 14.84 -11.11
CA ASP A 83 6.85 15.18 -10.55
C ASP A 83 7.49 13.97 -9.85
N LEU A 84 6.71 13.20 -9.09
CA LEU A 84 7.16 11.96 -8.45
C LEU A 84 7.55 10.90 -9.50
N ILE A 85 6.73 10.68 -10.53
CA ILE A 85 7.03 9.72 -11.59
C ILE A 85 8.27 10.14 -12.39
N ALA A 86 8.42 11.42 -12.71
CA ALA A 86 9.60 11.94 -13.39
C ALA A 86 10.87 11.72 -12.55
N SER A 87 10.79 11.97 -11.24
CA SER A 87 11.91 11.75 -10.32
C SER A 87 12.26 10.26 -10.20
N ALA A 88 11.25 9.39 -10.07
CA ALA A 88 11.43 7.95 -9.99
C ALA A 88 12.03 7.36 -11.27
N THR A 89 11.55 7.78 -12.44
CA THR A 89 12.07 7.31 -13.74
C THR A 89 13.48 7.85 -14.03
N LYS A 90 13.86 9.00 -13.46
CA LYS A 90 15.23 9.52 -13.52
C LYS A 90 16.18 8.69 -12.64
N ALA A 91 15.75 8.33 -11.43
CA ALA A 91 16.53 7.51 -10.50
C ALA A 91 16.67 6.05 -10.98
N HIS A 92 15.59 5.50 -11.55
CA HIS A 92 15.56 4.15 -12.09
C HIS A 92 14.95 4.16 -13.50
N PRO A 93 15.79 4.23 -14.55
CA PRO A 93 15.34 4.31 -15.94
C PRO A 93 14.40 3.18 -16.36
N LEU A 94 13.46 3.51 -17.25
CA LEU A 94 12.53 2.54 -17.81
C LEU A 94 13.27 1.50 -18.67
N PRO A 95 12.92 0.21 -18.57
CA PRO A 95 13.53 -0.81 -19.40
C PRO A 95 13.12 -0.62 -20.87
N HIS A 96 13.96 -1.11 -21.78
CA HIS A 96 13.63 -1.17 -23.20
C HIS A 96 12.73 -2.38 -23.46
N ASP A 97 11.75 -2.21 -24.35
CA ASP A 97 10.89 -3.30 -24.81
C ASP A 97 11.20 -3.59 -26.28
N TYR A 98 11.82 -4.74 -26.56
CA TYR A 98 12.27 -5.14 -27.91
C TYR A 98 13.06 -4.04 -28.64
N GLY A 99 14.01 -3.42 -27.94
CA GLY A 99 14.86 -2.36 -28.50
C GLY A 99 14.21 -0.98 -28.61
N LYS A 100 12.92 -0.83 -28.26
CA LYS A 100 12.23 0.46 -28.22
C LYS A 100 12.17 1.01 -26.80
N LEU A 101 12.47 2.30 -26.67
CA LEU A 101 12.40 3.01 -25.38
C LEU A 101 10.93 3.12 -24.91
N VAL A 102 10.67 2.68 -23.68
CA VAL A 102 9.38 2.87 -23.02
C VAL A 102 9.34 4.29 -22.44
N LYS A 103 8.23 5.01 -22.69
CA LYS A 103 8.01 6.38 -22.21
C LYS A 103 6.68 6.46 -21.48
N ILE A 104 6.71 7.00 -20.26
CA ILE A 104 5.52 7.42 -19.53
C ILE A 104 5.31 8.91 -19.84
N TYR A 105 4.15 9.25 -20.38
CA TYR A 105 3.80 10.62 -20.77
C TYR A 105 3.18 11.38 -19.61
N TYR A 106 2.29 10.73 -18.87
CA TYR A 106 1.54 11.36 -17.80
C TYR A 106 0.98 10.32 -16.84
N ALA A 107 0.79 10.69 -15.59
CA ALA A 107 0.12 9.89 -14.57
C ALA A 107 -1.07 10.66 -14.00
N VAL A 108 -2.21 10.00 -13.81
CA VAL A 108 -3.41 10.61 -13.23
C VAL A 108 -4.12 9.69 -12.26
N GLN A 109 -4.57 10.22 -11.13
CA GLN A 109 -5.49 9.52 -10.25
C GLN A 109 -6.91 9.63 -10.82
N TYR A 110 -7.55 8.50 -11.12
CA TYR A 110 -8.89 8.43 -11.71
C TYR A 110 -9.95 7.89 -10.74
N ASP A 111 -9.54 7.34 -9.60
CA ASP A 111 -10.43 6.83 -8.55
C ASP A 111 -9.81 7.11 -7.16
N LEU A 112 -10.67 7.19 -6.14
CA LEU A 112 -10.30 7.65 -4.81
C LEU A 112 -10.16 6.52 -3.79
N ALA A 113 -11.08 5.54 -3.78
CA ALA A 113 -11.24 4.60 -2.66
C ALA A 113 -11.32 3.13 -3.16
N PRO A 114 -10.18 2.48 -3.47
CA PRO A 114 -8.80 2.91 -3.21
C PRO A 114 -8.27 3.95 -4.22
N PRO A 115 -7.15 4.64 -3.92
CA PRO A 115 -6.50 5.51 -4.88
C PRO A 115 -6.04 4.70 -6.10
N LYS A 116 -6.63 4.96 -7.27
CA LYS A 116 -6.22 4.29 -8.52
C LYS A 116 -5.56 5.28 -9.45
N ILE A 117 -4.37 4.92 -9.91
CA ILE A 117 -3.54 5.75 -10.77
C ILE A 117 -3.40 5.07 -12.13
N ALA A 118 -3.70 5.83 -13.18
CA ALA A 118 -3.46 5.46 -14.55
C ALA A 118 -2.14 6.06 -15.02
N LEU A 119 -1.30 5.24 -15.66
CA LEU A 119 -0.08 5.67 -16.33
C LEU A 119 -0.32 5.67 -17.83
N ILE A 120 -0.23 6.84 -18.45
CA ILE A 120 -0.33 7.00 -19.90
C ILE A 120 1.06 6.80 -20.48
N MET A 121 1.22 5.80 -21.36
CA MET A 121 2.52 5.41 -21.89
C MET A 121 2.41 4.91 -23.32
N ASN A 122 3.52 4.97 -24.05
CA ASN A 122 3.59 4.49 -25.43
C ASN A 122 3.38 2.98 -25.57
N ARG A 123 3.75 2.20 -24.54
CA ARG A 123 3.69 0.73 -24.54
C ARG A 123 3.11 0.19 -23.22
N PRO A 124 1.78 0.17 -23.06
CA PRO A 124 1.11 -0.21 -21.80
C PRO A 124 1.46 -1.58 -21.22
N LYS A 125 1.85 -2.53 -22.09
CA LYS A 125 2.20 -3.90 -21.71
C LYS A 125 3.68 -4.11 -21.41
N ALA A 126 4.53 -3.09 -21.64
CA ALA A 126 5.97 -3.21 -21.48
C ALA A 126 6.44 -3.15 -20.01
N LEU A 127 5.64 -2.56 -19.12
CA LEU A 127 6.00 -2.49 -17.70
C LEU A 127 5.76 -3.82 -17.00
N HIS A 128 6.85 -4.47 -16.62
CA HIS A 128 6.84 -5.63 -15.76
C HIS A 128 6.30 -5.30 -14.36
N PHE A 129 5.79 -6.31 -13.64
CA PHE A 129 5.19 -6.12 -12.31
C PHE A 129 6.16 -5.53 -11.29
N SER A 130 7.46 -5.83 -11.42
CA SER A 130 8.50 -5.32 -10.53
C SER A 130 8.61 -3.79 -10.61
N TYR A 131 8.62 -3.24 -11.83
CA TYR A 131 8.68 -1.80 -12.05
C TYR A 131 7.39 -1.10 -11.60
N LYS A 132 6.23 -1.74 -11.80
CA LYS A 132 4.94 -1.24 -11.25
C LYS A 132 4.99 -1.15 -9.72
N ARG A 133 5.54 -2.16 -9.04
CA ARG A 133 5.73 -2.11 -7.58
C ARG A 133 6.74 -1.06 -7.15
N TYR A 134 7.82 -0.88 -7.91
CA TYR A 134 8.77 0.19 -7.66
C TYR A 134 8.07 1.56 -7.69
N LEU A 135 7.32 1.87 -8.74
CA LEU A 135 6.56 3.12 -8.84
C LEU A 135 5.52 3.25 -7.73
N GLN A 136 4.80 2.17 -7.39
CA GLN A 136 3.85 2.16 -6.28
C GLN A 136 4.51 2.50 -4.93
N ASN A 137 5.77 2.11 -4.73
CA ASN A 137 6.50 2.43 -3.49
C ASN A 137 7.08 3.87 -3.46
N GLN A 138 7.08 4.58 -4.60
CA GLN A 138 7.51 5.99 -4.68
C GLN A 138 6.36 6.98 -4.49
N ILE A 139 5.12 6.50 -4.65
CA ILE A 139 3.88 7.28 -4.49
C ILE A 139 3.35 7.10 -3.07
#